data_AF-B8I7A8-F1
#
_entry.id   AF-B8I7A8-F1
#
_cell.length_a   1.000
_cell.length_b   1.000
_cell.length_c   1.000
_cell.angle_alpha   90.00
_cell.angle_beta   90.00
_cell.angle_gamma   90.00
#
_symmetry.space_group_name_H-M   'P 1'
#
loop_
_entity.id
_entity.type
_entity.pdbx_description
1 polymer ?
#
loop_
_entity_poly.entity_id
_entity_poly.type
_entity_poly.pdbx_seq_one_letter_code
_entity_poly.pdbx_strand_id
1 'polypeptide(L)'
;MNNIDAAIDRIKILECPTGEIENRVAGILENYGVADRNKVNISRVKNLDQDEAQAYKVNFHGEDNSIVFLAKSGLDDYTATVVDVYKK
;
A
#
# COMPACT_ATOMS: atom_id res chain seq x y z
N MET A 1 -5.05 19.48 2.39
CA MET A 1 -4.56 18.09 2.22
C MET A 1 -5.50 17.40 1.25
N ASN A 2 -4.98 16.79 0.19
CA ASN A 2 -5.80 15.99 -0.70
C ASN A 2 -6.10 14.63 -0.04
N ASN A 3 -7.22 14.02 -0.43
CA ASN A 3 -7.63 12.70 0.06
C ASN A 3 -6.54 11.63 -0.07
N ILE A 4 -5.75 11.70 -1.14
CA ILE A 4 -4.65 10.78 -1.40
C ILE A 4 -3.49 10.93 -0.39
N ASP A 5 -3.17 12.15 0.04
CA ASP A 5 -2.11 12.39 1.03
C ASP A 5 -2.55 11.89 2.41
N ALA A 6 -3.82 12.07 2.76
CA ALA A 6 -4.38 11.55 4.00
C ALA A 6 -4.45 10.01 4.00
N ALA A 7 -4.79 9.40 2.86
CA ALA A 7 -4.75 7.95 2.69
C ALA A 7 -3.31 7.40 2.81
N ILE A 8 -2.33 8.07 2.19
CA ILE A 8 -0.91 7.70 2.29
C ILE A 8 -0.43 7.74 3.74
N ASP A 9 -0.75 8.81 4.48
CA ASP A 9 -0.40 8.92 5.89
C ASP A 9 -0.98 7.76 6.72
N ARG A 10 -2.24 7.39 6.43
CA ARG A 10 -2.89 6.24 7.07
C ARG A 10 -2.26 4.91 6.69
N ILE A 11 -1.80 4.75 5.45
CA ILE A 11 -1.10 3.54 4.98
C ILE A 11 0.27 3.43 5.64
N LYS A 12 0.99 4.54 5.88
CA LYS A 12 2.31 4.53 6.53
C LYS A 12 2.30 3.95 7.95
N ILE A 13 1.19 4.09 8.66
CA ILE A 13 1.02 3.54 10.02
C ILE A 13 0.24 2.22 10.03
N LEU A 14 0.03 1.60 8.86
CA LEU A 14 -0.71 0.36 8.75
C LEU A 14 0.14 -0.81 9.24
N GLU A 15 -0.42 -1.53 10.21
CA GLU A 15 0.03 -2.85 10.62
C GLU A 15 -1.15 -3.81 10.49
N CYS A 16 -0.93 -4.94 9.83
CA CYS A 16 -1.96 -5.94 9.57
C CYS A 16 -1.33 -7.31 9.34
N PRO A 17 -2.10 -8.40 9.33
CA PRO A 17 -1.56 -9.71 8.98
C PRO A 17 -0.91 -9.69 7.59
N THR A 18 0.19 -10.42 7.40
CA THR A 18 0.98 -10.38 6.15
C THR A 18 0.15 -10.65 4.90
N GLY A 19 -0.85 -11.53 4.98
CA GLY A 19 -1.77 -11.85 3.88
C GLY A 19 -2.92 -10.85 3.65
N GLU A 20 -3.08 -9.84 4.50
CA GLU A 20 -4.18 -8.87 4.44
C GLU A 20 -3.76 -7.50 3.91
N ILE A 21 -2.46 -7.26 3.68
CA ILE A 21 -1.94 -5.91 3.44
C ILE A 21 -2.54 -5.27 2.18
N GLU A 22 -2.70 -6.03 1.10
CA GLU A 22 -3.30 -5.57 -0.15
C GLU A 22 -4.78 -5.18 0.06
N ASN A 23 -5.53 -6.04 0.74
CA ASN A 23 -6.94 -5.82 1.04
C ASN A 23 -7.16 -4.57 1.92
N ARG A 24 -6.28 -4.38 2.92
CA ARG A 24 -6.28 -3.23 3.83
C ARG A 24 -5.94 -1.93 3.11
N VAL A 25 -4.90 -1.93 2.28
CA VAL A 25 -4.51 -0.74 1.50
C VAL A 25 -5.62 -0.34 0.53
N ALA A 26 -6.21 -1.29 -0.19
CA ALA A 26 -7.35 -1.00 -1.07
C ALA A 26 -8.54 -0.42 -0.30
N GLY A 27 -8.84 -0.95 0.90
CA GLY A 27 -9.89 -0.44 1.77
C GLY A 27 -9.64 0.98 2.29
N ILE A 28 -8.38 1.32 2.59
CA ILE A 28 -8.00 2.70 2.98
C ILE A 28 -8.20 3.66 1.81
N LEU A 29 -7.74 3.30 0.61
CA LEU A 29 -7.90 4.15 -0.57
C LEU A 29 -9.38 4.41 -0.90
N GLU A 30 -10.23 3.41 -0.74
CA GLU A 30 -11.69 3.55 -0.90
C GLU A 30 -12.30 4.41 0.21
N ASN A 31 -11.94 4.19 1.47
CA ASN A 31 -12.49 4.92 2.62
C ASN A 31 -12.20 6.42 2.56
N TYR A 32 -11.02 6.79 2.06
CA TYR A 32 -10.62 8.17 1.86
C TYR A 32 -11.14 8.76 0.54
N GLY A 33 -11.87 7.99 -0.28
CA GLY A 33 -12.41 8.44 -1.56
C GLY A 33 -11.34 8.72 -2.62
N VAL A 34 -10.20 8.01 -2.56
CA VAL A 34 -9.13 8.09 -3.56
C VAL A 34 -9.51 7.30 -4.80
N ALA A 35 -9.91 6.04 -4.61
CA ALA A 35 -10.32 5.16 -5.69
C ALA A 35 -11.22 4.04 -5.17
N ASP A 36 -12.13 3.58 -6.02
CA ASP A 36 -12.98 2.41 -5.78
C ASP A 36 -12.11 1.15 -5.71
N ARG A 37 -12.35 0.24 -4.76
CA ARG A 37 -11.55 -0.99 -4.60
C ARG A 37 -11.45 -1.78 -5.90
N ASN A 38 -12.51 -1.80 -6.72
CA ASN A 38 -12.55 -2.54 -7.99
C ASN A 38 -11.65 -1.93 -9.08
N LYS A 39 -11.24 -0.67 -8.90
CA LYS A 39 -10.34 0.06 -9.80
C LYS A 39 -8.91 0.10 -9.28
N VAL A 40 -8.64 -0.52 -8.14
CA VAL A 40 -7.32 -0.59 -7.53
C VAL A 40 -6.73 -1.97 -7.77
N ASN A 41 -5.60 -2.02 -8.46
CA ASN A 41 -4.83 -3.25 -8.61
C ASN A 41 -3.50 -3.11 -7.88
N ILE A 42 -3.29 -3.94 -6.87
CA ILE A 42 -2.06 -3.99 -6.09
C ILE A 42 -1.24 -5.17 -6.59
N SER A 43 0.06 -4.96 -6.75
CA SER A 43 0.96 -6.00 -7.26
C SER A 43 2.33 -5.86 -6.64
N ARG A 44 2.94 -7.01 -6.32
CA ARG A 44 4.30 -7.12 -5.82
C ARG A 44 5.30 -6.63 -6.87
N VAL A 45 6.23 -5.75 -6.49
CA VAL A 45 7.28 -5.25 -7.40
C VAL A 45 8.65 -5.54 -6.79
N LYS A 46 9.13 -6.77 -7.01
CA LYS A 46 10.39 -7.27 -6.43
C LYS A 46 11.61 -6.38 -6.73
N ASN A 47 11.61 -5.70 -7.88
CA ASN A 47 12.71 -4.81 -8.28
C ASN A 47 12.81 -3.55 -7.43
N LEU A 48 11.78 -3.24 -6.64
CA LEU A 48 11.75 -2.11 -5.72
C LEU A 48 11.86 -2.55 -4.25
N ASP A 49 12.03 -3.86 -4.00
CA ASP A 49 12.30 -4.36 -2.66
C ASP A 49 13.58 -3.70 -2.12
N GLN A 50 13.52 -3.25 -0.87
CA GLN A 50 14.63 -2.57 -0.23
C GLN A 50 14.95 -3.25 1.08
N ASP A 51 16.19 -3.69 1.25
CA ASP A 51 16.65 -4.35 2.46
C ASP A 51 15.78 -5.61 2.73
N GLU A 52 15.06 -5.65 3.85
CA GLU A 52 14.08 -6.70 4.18
C GLU A 52 12.63 -6.30 3.86
N ALA A 53 12.42 -5.11 3.31
CA ALA A 53 11.11 -4.57 3.01
C ALA A 53 10.64 -4.97 1.61
N GLN A 54 9.42 -5.43 1.60
CA GLN A 54 8.67 -5.92 0.48
C GLN A 54 7.90 -4.78 -0.20
N ALA A 55 8.22 -4.43 -1.46
CA ALA A 55 7.58 -3.37 -2.24
C ALA A 55 6.35 -3.81 -3.03
N TYR A 56 5.28 -3.03 -2.93
CA TYR A 56 4.02 -3.21 -3.64
C TYR A 56 3.68 -1.93 -4.41
N LYS A 57 3.15 -2.09 -5.62
CA LYS A 57 2.66 -0.98 -6.44
C LYS A 57 1.15 -1.06 -6.56
N VAL A 58 0.49 0.02 -6.20
CA VAL A 58 -0.91 0.31 -6.43
C VAL A 58 -1.04 1.00 -7.78
N ASN A 59 -1.79 0.38 -8.70
CA ASN A 59 -2.15 0.96 -9.98
C ASN A 59 -3.65 1.25 -9.98
N PHE A 60 -4.01 2.46 -10.39
CA PHE A 60 -5.40 2.88 -10.53
C PHE A 60 -5.85 2.71 -11.98
N HIS A 61 -6.96 2.03 -12.20
CA HIS A 61 -7.46 1.78 -13.55
C HIS A 61 -7.82 3.11 -14.24
N GLY A 62 -7.13 3.43 -15.33
CA GLY A 62 -7.41 4.62 -16.13
C GLY A 62 -6.68 5.89 -15.68
N GLU A 63 -5.78 5.78 -14.70
CA GLU A 63 -4.90 6.87 -14.27
C GLU A 63 -3.42 6.45 -14.41
N ASP A 64 -2.57 7.40 -14.80
CA ASP A 64 -1.11 7.20 -14.86
C ASP A 64 -0.46 7.28 -13.47
N ASN A 65 -1.20 7.79 -12.48
CA ASN A 65 -0.74 7.88 -11.10
C ASN A 65 -0.59 6.49 -10.48
N SER A 66 0.47 6.32 -9.69
CA SER A 66 0.63 5.11 -8.89
C SER A 66 1.14 5.41 -7.49
N ILE A 67 0.86 4.50 -6.56
CA ILE A 67 1.43 4.56 -5.21
C ILE A 67 2.30 3.33 -5.03
N VAL A 68 3.50 3.52 -4.49
CA VAL A 68 4.37 2.43 -4.06
C VAL A 68 4.42 2.45 -2.55
N PHE A 69 4.26 1.29 -1.93
CA PHE A 69 4.46 1.12 -0.50
C PHE A 69 5.40 -0.05 -0.22
N LEU A 70 6.20 0.10 0.83
CA LEU A 70 7.14 -0.88 1.34
C LEU A 70 6.58 -1.44 2.65
N ALA A 71 6.51 -2.75 2.77
CA ALA A 71 6.07 -3.42 3.99
C ALA A 71 7.15 -4.38 4.48
N LYS A 72 7.43 -4.42 5.79
CA LYS A 72 8.28 -5.45 6.39
C LYS A 72 7.41 -6.45 7.11
N SER A 73 7.71 -7.74 6.95
CA SER A 73 7.19 -8.77 7.84
C SER A 73 7.76 -8.57 9.25
N GLY A 74 6.94 -8.72 10.27
CA GLY A 74 7.37 -8.77 11.67
C GLY A 74 8.23 -10.00 11.95
N LEU A 75 8.89 -10.00 13.10
CA LEU A 75 9.81 -11.08 13.53
C LEU A 75 9.15 -12.48 13.54
N ASP A 76 7.84 -12.54 13.83
CA ASP A 76 7.05 -13.76 13.84
C ASP A 76 6.40 -14.09 12.47
N ASP A 77 6.71 -13.32 11.41
CA ASP A 77 6.16 -13.37 10.03
C ASP A 77 4.61 -13.30 9.92
N TYR A 78 3.92 -13.19 11.06
CA TYR A 78 2.47 -13.16 11.15
C TYR A 78 1.86 -11.79 10.85
N THR A 79 2.63 -10.72 11.04
CA THR A 79 2.23 -9.33 10.79
C THR A 79 3.13 -8.70 9.75
N ALA A 80 2.58 -7.74 9.01
CA ALA A 80 3.30 -6.86 8.11
C ALA A 80 3.03 -5.41 8.49
N THR A 81 4.10 -4.63 8.58
CA THR A 81 4.07 -3.21 8.91
C THR A 81 4.56 -2.43 7.72
N VAL A 82 3.81 -1.42 7.30
CA VAL A 82 4.25 -0.50 6.25
C VAL A 82 5.37 0.38 6.81
N VAL A 83 6.50 0.42 6.12
CA VAL A 83 7.67 1.21 6.53
C VAL A 83 7.86 2.47 5.69
N ASP A 84 7.36 2.48 4.45
CA ASP A 84 7.40 3.66 3.61
C ASP A 84 6.31 3.65 2.53
N VAL A 85 5.89 4.84 2.09
CA VAL A 85 4.88 5.03 1.04
C VAL A 85 5.18 6.31 0.28
N TYR A 86 5.18 6.22 -1.05
CA TYR A 86 5.37 7.36 -1.94
C TYR A 86 4.56 7.23 -3.24
N LYS A 87 4.29 8.37 -3.87
CA LYS A 87 3.63 8.44 -5.18
C LYS A 87 4.68 8.30 -6.29
N LYS A 88 4.34 7.63 -7.38
CA LYS A 88 5.17 7.49 -8.58
C LYS A 88 4.39 7.83 -9.82
#